data_AF-A0A2E6U048-F1
#
_entry.id   AF-A0A2E6U048-F1
#
_cell.length_a   1.000
_cell.length_b   1.000
_cell.length_c   1.000
_cell.angle_alpha   90.00
_cell.angle_beta   90.00
_cell.angle_gamma   90.00
#
_symmetry.space_group_name_H-M   'P 1'
#
loop_
_entity.id
_entity.type
_entity.pdbx_description
1 polymer ?
#
loop_
_entity_poly.entity_id
_entity_poly.type
_entity_poly.pdbx_seq_one_letter_code
_entity_poly.pdbx_strand_id
1 'polypeptide(L)'
;MTRKNLLRLSLIVLLLPSLAACGLGYGKNPPDEFNVVRRAPLILPPEFSLRPPSGGQATPAVKQGAELARLVIMRAPQSENEPDEVEQRLLEKATRGGIYGDGVRDAIESERSGKASEDAAVIESLVADQSKAAAE
;
A
#
# COMPACT_ATOMS: atom_id res chain seq x y z
N MET A 1 35.48 67.53 -4.80
CA MET A 1 35.81 66.17 -5.29
C MET A 1 34.93 65.89 -6.50
N THR A 2 35.51 65.70 -7.69
CA THR A 2 34.73 65.58 -8.95
C THR A 2 33.84 64.33 -8.91
N ARG A 3 32.62 64.37 -9.46
CA ARG A 3 31.64 63.25 -9.44
C ARG A 3 32.24 61.91 -9.92
N LYS A 4 33.25 61.98 -10.79
CA LYS A 4 34.03 60.83 -11.29
C LYS A 4 34.84 60.14 -10.18
N ASN A 5 35.37 60.90 -9.21
CA ASN A 5 36.11 60.37 -8.07
C ASN A 5 35.17 59.73 -7.05
N LEU A 6 33.96 60.27 -6.85
CA LEU A 6 32.93 59.62 -6.04
C LEU A 6 32.49 58.27 -6.64
N LEU A 7 32.30 58.22 -7.96
CA LEU A 7 31.88 56.99 -8.64
C LEU A 7 32.94 55.87 -8.55
N ARG A 8 34.22 56.23 -8.66
CA ARG A 8 35.34 55.29 -8.48
C ARG A 8 35.44 54.78 -7.04
N LEU A 9 35.23 55.65 -6.06
CA LEU A 9 35.30 55.28 -4.64
C LEU A 9 34.14 54.36 -4.25
N SER A 10 32.94 54.60 -4.80
CA SER A 10 31.79 53.70 -4.66
C SER A 10 32.04 52.32 -5.29
N LEU A 11 32.68 52.26 -6.45
CA LEU A 11 33.01 50.99 -7.10
C LEU A 11 33.99 50.16 -6.26
N ILE A 12 35.00 50.81 -5.67
CA ILE A 12 35.99 50.16 -4.81
C ILE A 12 35.31 49.60 -3.55
N VAL A 13 34.51 50.41 -2.85
CA VAL A 13 33.81 49.99 -1.63
C VAL A 13 32.88 48.78 -1.88
N LEU A 14 32.24 48.72 -3.05
CA LEU A 14 31.38 47.58 -3.41
C LEU A 14 32.18 46.31 -3.77
N LEU A 15 33.38 46.44 -4.36
CA LEU A 15 34.17 45.30 -4.84
C LEU A 15 34.98 44.61 -3.74
N LEU A 16 35.44 45.36 -2.72
CA LEU A 16 36.25 44.83 -1.62
C LEU A 16 35.61 43.65 -0.85
N PRO A 17 34.33 43.69 -0.42
CA PRO A 17 33.74 42.59 0.34
C PRO A 17 33.53 41.32 -0.50
N SER A 18 33.28 41.46 -1.80
CA SER A 18 33.16 40.33 -2.74
C SER A 18 34.48 39.57 -2.92
N LEU A 19 35.61 40.28 -2.86
CA LEU A 19 36.93 39.66 -2.94
C LEU A 19 37.32 38.97 -1.63
N ALA A 20 36.89 39.49 -0.48
CA ALA A 20 37.09 38.86 0.82
C ALA A 20 36.29 37.54 0.99
N ALA A 21 35.12 37.44 0.35
CA ALA A 21 34.33 36.20 0.32
C ALA A 21 34.98 35.09 -0.53
N CYS A 22 35.85 35.45 -1.48
CA CYS A 22 36.65 34.51 -2.24
C CYS A 22 37.85 34.09 -1.36
N GLY A 23 37.58 33.19 -0.41
CA GLY A 23 38.47 32.75 0.65
C GLY A 23 39.95 32.69 0.26
N LEU A 24 40.69 33.73 0.64
CA LEU A 24 42.14 33.85 0.50
C LEU A 24 42.85 32.92 1.50
N GLY A 25 42.54 31.62 1.52
CA GLY A 25 43.30 30.58 2.23
C GLY A 25 43.45 30.68 3.76
N TYR A 26 43.03 31.78 4.41
CA TYR A 26 43.19 32.04 5.85
C TYR A 26 42.13 31.33 6.73
N GLY A 27 41.26 30.51 6.14
CA GLY A 27 40.19 29.77 6.82
C GLY A 27 40.22 28.27 6.54
N LYS A 28 41.38 27.71 6.21
CA LYS A 28 41.53 26.26 6.10
C LYS A 28 41.40 25.69 7.51
N ASN A 29 40.22 25.17 7.84
CA ASN A 29 40.03 24.26 8.96
C ASN A 29 40.35 22.86 8.43
N PRO A 30 41.61 22.38 8.53
CA PRO A 30 41.89 21.00 8.17
C PRO A 30 41.01 20.09 9.05
N PRO A 31 40.44 19.01 8.49
CA PRO A 31 39.70 18.05 9.29
C PRO A 31 40.62 17.50 10.38
N ASP A 32 40.11 17.41 11.61
CA ASP A 32 40.86 16.93 12.76
C ASP A 32 41.26 15.45 12.57
N GLU A 33 42.54 15.23 12.33
CA GLU A 33 43.15 13.92 12.06
C GLU A 33 43.17 13.01 13.29
N PHE A 34 42.92 13.55 14.49
CA PHE A 34 42.82 12.78 15.73
C PHE A 34 41.37 12.54 16.16
N ASN A 35 40.39 12.99 15.37
CA ASN A 35 38.99 12.74 15.68
C ASN A 35 38.63 11.26 15.45
N VAL A 36 38.48 10.52 16.56
CA VAL A 36 38.08 9.11 16.53
C VAL A 36 36.56 9.00 16.40
N VAL A 37 36.08 8.73 15.19
CA VAL A 37 34.67 8.44 14.94
C VAL A 37 34.36 6.98 15.29
N ARG A 38 33.49 6.77 16.28
CA ARG A 38 33.00 5.42 16.62
C ARG A 38 32.02 4.95 15.56
N ARG A 39 32.33 3.83 14.90
CA ARG A 39 31.40 3.15 13.98
C ARG A 39 30.41 2.32 14.80
N ALA A 40 29.22 2.07 14.26
CA ALA A 40 28.27 1.15 14.86
C ALA A 40 28.92 -0.24 15.04
N PRO A 41 28.59 -0.97 16.12
CA PRO A 41 29.10 -2.33 16.33
C PRO A 41 28.68 -3.24 15.17
N LEU A 42 29.61 -4.07 14.70
CA LEU A 42 29.33 -5.04 13.64
C LEU A 42 28.48 -6.18 14.21
N ILE A 43 27.36 -6.49 13.58
CA ILE A 43 26.52 -7.64 13.90
C ILE A 43 26.78 -8.72 12.85
N LEU A 44 27.09 -9.93 13.29
CA LEU A 44 27.19 -11.08 12.41
C LEU A 44 25.79 -11.60 12.11
N PRO A 45 25.33 -11.65 10.84
CA PRO A 45 24.04 -12.22 10.51
C PRO A 45 23.97 -13.70 10.94
N PRO A 46 22.80 -14.21 11.35
CA PRO A 46 22.64 -15.61 11.74
C PRO A 46 23.04 -16.58 10.63
N GLU A 47 22.86 -16.16 9.38
CA GLU A 47 23.14 -16.93 8.18
C GLU A 47 24.55 -16.69 7.58
N PHE A 48 25.52 -16.20 8.36
CA PHE A 48 26.86 -15.88 7.80
C PHE A 48 27.61 -17.11 7.27
N SER A 49 27.28 -18.30 7.77
CA SER A 49 27.91 -19.56 7.38
C SER A 49 27.34 -20.15 6.10
N LEU A 50 26.28 -19.56 5.53
CA LEU A 50 25.73 -20.01 4.26
C LEU A 50 26.75 -19.79 3.15
N ARG A 51 27.24 -20.89 2.58
CA ARG A 51 28.00 -20.83 1.33
C ARG A 51 27.04 -20.53 0.19
N PRO A 52 27.42 -19.68 -0.78
CA PRO A 52 26.69 -19.60 -2.03
C PRO A 52 26.49 -21.01 -2.60
N PRO A 53 25.29 -21.34 -3.14
CA PRO A 53 25.06 -22.64 -3.75
C PRO A 53 26.11 -22.86 -4.84
N SER A 54 26.72 -24.05 -4.85
CA SER A 54 27.74 -24.38 -5.84
C SER A 54 27.15 -24.28 -7.25
N GLY A 55 27.94 -23.81 -8.22
CA GLY A 55 27.51 -23.49 -9.59
C GLY A 55 27.02 -24.66 -10.47
N GLY A 56 26.56 -25.76 -9.86
CA GLY A 56 25.95 -26.91 -10.51
C GLY A 56 24.71 -27.47 -9.79
N GLN A 57 24.24 -26.84 -8.71
CA GLN A 57 22.93 -27.18 -8.12
C GLN A 57 21.81 -26.63 -9.00
N ALA A 58 20.73 -27.39 -9.12
CA ALA A 58 19.55 -26.98 -9.87
C ALA A 58 19.03 -25.65 -9.28
N THR A 59 19.20 -24.57 -10.03
CA THR A 59 18.58 -23.28 -9.70
C THR A 59 17.07 -23.48 -9.67
N PRO A 60 16.33 -22.96 -8.69
CA PRO A 60 14.87 -22.98 -8.74
C PRO A 60 14.42 -22.36 -10.05
N ALA A 61 13.56 -23.07 -10.78
CA ALA A 61 13.05 -22.60 -12.06
C ALA A 61 12.33 -21.26 -11.83
N VAL A 62 12.86 -20.20 -12.45
CA VAL A 62 12.21 -18.88 -12.43
C VAL A 62 10.95 -18.99 -13.27
N LYS A 63 9.81 -19.19 -12.61
CA LYS A 63 8.50 -19.19 -13.27
C LYS A 63 8.30 -17.81 -13.91
N GLN A 64 8.05 -17.78 -15.21
CA GLN A 64 7.75 -16.53 -15.89
C GLN A 64 6.40 -15.98 -15.41
N GLY A 65 6.24 -14.66 -15.33
CA GLY A 65 5.01 -14.04 -14.81
C GLY A 65 3.74 -14.52 -15.55
N ALA A 66 3.83 -14.81 -16.85
CA ALA A 66 2.72 -15.36 -17.63
C ALA A 66 2.36 -16.81 -17.22
N GLU A 67 3.34 -17.61 -16.81
CA GLU A 67 3.12 -18.97 -16.32
C GLU A 67 2.49 -18.96 -14.92
N LEU A 68 2.94 -18.06 -14.05
CA LEU A 68 2.31 -17.79 -12.75
C LEU A 68 0.86 -17.32 -12.92
N ALA A 69 0.61 -16.36 -13.82
CA ALA A 69 -0.72 -15.88 -14.11
C ALA A 69 -1.63 -16.99 -14.64
N ARG A 70 -1.12 -17.85 -15.54
CA ARG A 70 -1.86 -19.04 -16.01
C ARG A 70 -2.18 -20.00 -14.87
N LEU A 71 -1.24 -20.31 -13.98
CA LEU A 71 -1.48 -21.17 -12.81
C LEU A 71 -2.57 -20.62 -11.88
N VAL A 72 -2.58 -19.31 -11.65
CA VAL A 72 -3.59 -18.62 -10.82
C VAL A 72 -4.96 -18.64 -11.50
N ILE A 73 -5.01 -18.34 -12.81
CA ILE A 73 -6.26 -18.32 -13.59
C ILE A 73 -6.84 -19.73 -13.75
N MET A 74 -6.00 -20.73 -13.99
CA MET A 74 -6.43 -22.12 -14.18
C MET A 74 -6.84 -22.81 -12.87
N ARG A 75 -6.87 -22.08 -11.74
CA ARG A 75 -7.30 -22.57 -10.43
C ARG A 75 -6.78 -23.98 -10.15
N ALA A 76 -5.46 -24.14 -10.20
CA ALA A 76 -4.88 -25.30 -9.53
C ALA A 76 -5.31 -25.21 -8.05
N PRO A 77 -6.00 -26.21 -7.48
CA PRO A 77 -6.41 -26.15 -6.09
C PRO A 77 -5.15 -26.07 -5.22
N GLN A 78 -4.83 -24.87 -4.77
CA GLN A 78 -3.86 -24.67 -3.70
C GLN A 78 -4.55 -25.16 -2.43
N SER A 79 -4.23 -26.39 -2.04
CA SER A 79 -4.70 -27.06 -0.82
C SER A 79 -6.20 -27.32 -0.79
N GLU A 80 -6.59 -28.60 -0.80
CA GLU A 80 -7.81 -29.04 -0.13
C GLU A 80 -7.63 -28.77 1.37
N ASN A 81 -7.80 -27.52 1.79
CA ASN A 81 -8.08 -27.29 3.20
C ASN A 81 -9.50 -27.81 3.42
N GLU A 82 -9.68 -28.71 4.38
CA GLU A 82 -11.02 -29.03 4.84
C GLU A 82 -11.70 -27.70 5.24
N PRO A 83 -12.94 -27.46 4.79
CA PRO A 83 -13.60 -26.19 5.06
C PRO A 83 -13.69 -26.00 6.58
N ASP A 84 -13.27 -24.83 7.05
CA ASP A 84 -13.37 -24.45 8.46
C ASP A 84 -14.84 -24.47 8.91
N GLU A 85 -15.12 -24.57 10.22
CA GLU A 85 -16.50 -24.64 10.73
C GLU A 85 -17.36 -23.48 10.21
N VAL A 86 -16.78 -22.28 10.14
CA VAL A 86 -17.45 -21.09 9.58
C VAL A 86 -17.75 -21.27 8.09
N GLU A 87 -16.80 -21.81 7.33
CA GLU A 87 -16.96 -22.06 5.90
C GLU A 87 -18.00 -23.14 5.62
N GLN A 88 -18.03 -24.21 6.40
CA GLN A 88 -19.07 -25.25 6.32
C GLN A 88 -20.46 -24.67 6.57
N ARG A 89 -20.62 -23.77 7.54
CA ARG A 89 -21.90 -23.08 7.79
C ARG A 89 -22.32 -22.18 6.63
N LEU A 90 -21.37 -21.47 6.03
CA LEU A 90 -21.64 -20.64 4.86
C LEU A 90 -22.02 -21.47 3.63
N LEU A 91 -21.34 -22.61 3.42
CA LEU A 91 -21.65 -23.56 2.36
C LEU A 91 -23.02 -24.20 2.58
N GLU A 92 -23.32 -24.66 3.80
CA GLU A 92 -24.63 -25.21 4.19
C GLU A 92 -25.75 -24.19 3.92
N LYS A 93 -25.51 -22.92 4.26
CA LYS A 93 -26.43 -21.81 3.97
C LYS A 93 -26.59 -21.62 2.45
N ALA A 94 -25.50 -21.61 1.68
CA ALA A 94 -25.56 -21.45 0.23
C ALA A 94 -26.27 -22.62 -0.48
N THR A 95 -26.06 -23.86 -0.04
CA THR A 95 -26.64 -25.08 -0.65
C THR A 95 -28.13 -25.24 -0.37
N ARG A 96 -28.65 -24.64 0.70
CA ARG A 96 -30.10 -24.70 1.05
C ARG A 96 -31.00 -23.98 0.02
N GLY A 97 -30.42 -23.26 -0.95
CA GLY A 97 -31.15 -22.72 -2.11
C GLY A 97 -32.20 -21.65 -1.74
N GLY A 98 -32.15 -21.13 -0.52
CA GLY A 98 -33.03 -20.05 -0.07
C GLY A 98 -32.65 -18.72 -0.70
N ILE A 99 -33.64 -17.90 -1.04
CA ILE A 99 -33.40 -16.48 -1.34
C ILE A 99 -33.10 -15.79 -0.01
N TYR A 100 -31.85 -15.40 0.19
CA TYR A 100 -31.43 -14.68 1.39
C TYR A 100 -31.67 -13.18 1.19
N GLY A 101 -32.90 -12.74 1.45
CA GLY A 101 -33.29 -11.33 1.53
C GLY A 101 -32.97 -10.77 2.91
N ASP A 102 -31.69 -10.65 3.23
CA ASP A 102 -31.13 -9.86 4.35
C ASP A 102 -29.60 -9.82 4.18
N GLY A 103 -29.18 -9.63 2.92
CA GLY A 103 -27.77 -9.54 2.59
C GLY A 103 -27.24 -8.17 2.99
N VAL A 104 -25.94 -8.07 3.23
CA VAL A 104 -25.26 -6.77 3.44
C VAL A 104 -25.56 -5.78 2.32
N ARG A 105 -25.79 -6.24 1.09
CA ARG A 105 -26.18 -5.39 -0.04
C ARG A 105 -27.59 -4.81 0.11
N ASP A 106 -28.53 -5.60 0.59
CA ASP A 106 -29.91 -5.15 0.84
C ASP A 106 -29.95 -4.21 2.04
N ALA A 107 -29.11 -4.46 3.06
CA ALA A 107 -28.94 -3.56 4.21
C ALA A 107 -28.33 -2.20 3.80
N ILE A 108 -27.33 -2.20 2.92
CA ILE A 108 -26.76 -0.95 2.38
C ILE A 108 -27.79 -0.22 1.51
N GLU A 109 -28.55 -0.92 0.68
CA GLU A 109 -29.57 -0.28 -0.16
C GLU A 109 -30.77 0.18 0.66
N SER A 110 -31.14 -0.50 1.76
CA SER A 110 -32.20 -0.06 2.66
C SER A 110 -31.81 1.20 3.42
N GLU A 111 -30.56 1.27 3.88
CA GLU A 111 -29.97 2.48 4.49
C GLU A 111 -29.94 3.63 3.48
N ARG A 112 -29.52 3.36 2.24
CA ARG A 112 -29.42 4.37 1.17
C ARG A 112 -30.79 4.86 0.68
N SER A 113 -31.75 3.96 0.54
CA SER A 113 -33.08 4.24 -0.01
C SER A 113 -34.10 4.66 1.04
N GLY A 114 -33.79 4.47 2.32
CA GLY A 114 -34.71 4.71 3.45
C GLY A 114 -35.91 3.74 3.48
N LYS A 115 -35.82 2.61 2.77
CA LYS A 115 -36.90 1.60 2.67
C LYS A 115 -36.44 0.31 3.31
N ALA A 116 -37.24 -0.26 4.22
CA ALA A 116 -37.00 -1.61 4.73
C ALA A 116 -37.34 -2.65 3.66
N SER A 117 -36.46 -3.63 3.47
CA SER A 117 -36.77 -4.82 2.66
C SER A 117 -37.51 -5.81 3.55
N GLU A 118 -38.78 -6.06 3.26
CA GLU A 118 -39.61 -7.03 3.98
C GLU A 118 -39.57 -8.40 3.29
N ASP A 119 -39.84 -9.45 4.05
CA ASP A 119 -39.87 -10.82 3.55
C ASP A 119 -40.88 -10.99 2.40
N ALA A 120 -40.49 -11.72 1.36
CA ALA A 120 -41.34 -11.96 0.19
C ALA A 120 -42.70 -12.59 0.56
N ALA A 121 -42.74 -13.43 1.60
CA ALA A 121 -43.97 -14.03 2.11
C ALA A 121 -44.92 -12.99 2.73
N VAL A 122 -44.37 -11.96 3.40
CA VAL A 122 -45.15 -10.86 4.00
C VAL A 122 -45.73 -9.99 2.89
N ILE A 123 -44.93 -9.65 1.88
CA ILE A 123 -45.37 -8.88 0.72
C ILE A 123 -46.48 -9.61 -0.03
N GLU A 124 -46.32 -10.92 -0.28
CA GLU A 124 -47.34 -11.74 -0.95
C GLU A 124 -48.65 -11.74 -0.14
N SER A 125 -48.58 -11.89 1.18
CA SER A 125 -49.76 -11.84 2.05
C SER A 125 -50.48 -10.49 2.01
N LEU A 126 -49.71 -9.39 1.99
CA LEU A 126 -50.26 -8.03 1.94
C LEU A 126 -50.92 -7.75 0.59
N VAL A 127 -50.28 -8.15 -0.51
CA VAL A 127 -50.81 -7.96 -1.87
C VAL A 127 -52.07 -8.81 -2.07
N ALA A 128 -52.06 -10.06 -1.61
CA ALA A 128 -53.23 -10.93 -1.65
C ALA A 128 -54.42 -10.32 -0.89
N ASP A 129 -54.20 -9.78 0.30
CA ASP A 129 -55.23 -9.12 1.11
C ASP A 129 -55.81 -7.88 0.41
N GLN A 130 -54.96 -7.02 -0.17
CA GLN A 130 -55.40 -5.85 -0.95
C GLN A 130 -56.21 -6.24 -2.20
N SER A 131 -55.83 -7.31 -2.89
CA SER A 131 -56.56 -7.79 -4.07
C SER A 131 -57.97 -8.28 -3.73
N LYS A 132 -58.15 -8.85 -2.52
CA LYS A 132 -59.42 -9.38 -2.05
C LYS A 132 -60.37 -8.26 -1.62
N ALA A 133 -59.83 -7.21 -0.99
CA ALA A 133 -60.59 -6.02 -0.61
C ALA A 133 -61.08 -5.19 -1.81
N ALA A 134 -60.44 -5.31 -2.98
CA ALA A 134 -60.85 -4.63 -4.21
C ALA A 134 -61.91 -5.40 -5.05
N ALA A 135 -62.22 -6.64 -4.67
CA ALA A 135 -63.16 -7.52 -5.37
C ALA A 135 -64.55 -7.59 -4.72
N GLU A 136 -64.79 -6.79 -3.68
CA GLU A 136 -66.07 -6.60 -2.98
C GLU A 136 -66.57 -5.16 -3.20
#